data_AF-A0A351BI81-F1
#
_entry.id   AF-A0A351BI81-F1
#
_cell.length_a   1.000
_cell.length_b   1.000
_cell.length_c   1.000
_cell.angle_alpha   90.00
_cell.angle_beta   90.00
_cell.angle_gamma   90.00
#
_symmetry.space_group_name_H-M   'P 1'
#
loop_
_entity.id
_entity.type
_entity.pdbx_description
1 polymer ?
#
loop_
_entity_poly.entity_id
_entity_poly.type
_entity_poly.pdbx_seq_one_letter_code
_entity_poly.pdbx_strand_id
1 'polypeptide(L)'
;SRLPADASFLHPTAVLFNGGVFKSELLAERTLTIINSWLAAEGAAAARLLEGADLDLAVARGAAYYGYVRRGQGVRIRGGTARAYYVAVESVMPAVPGMQPPVQALCLAPFGMEEGSEAALPAMEFGLVVGEQVRFRFFGSSVRRQDQVGTLLEEWEPDELQELDEIQTTLPADGRAVGEVVRVRLHARVTEAGTLELEALPHDGPQRWKVEFDVRAGAGD
;
A
#
# COMPACT_ATOMS: atom_id res chain seq x y z
N SER A 1 3.13 -8.88 -18.95
CA SER A 1 2.31 -9.49 -20.03
C SER A 1 1.05 -8.66 -20.18
N ARG A 2 0.52 -8.50 -21.39
CA ARG A 2 -0.80 -7.88 -21.60
C ARG A 2 -1.83 -8.96 -21.30
N LEU A 3 -2.64 -8.77 -20.26
CA LEU A 3 -3.73 -9.69 -19.93
C LEU A 3 -4.84 -9.57 -20.98
N PRO A 4 -5.61 -10.64 -21.23
CA PRO A 4 -6.90 -10.54 -21.91
C PRO A 4 -7.79 -9.48 -21.25
N ALA A 5 -8.64 -8.82 -22.02
CA ALA A 5 -9.50 -7.73 -21.53
C ALA A 5 -10.55 -8.20 -20.50
N ASP A 6 -10.84 -9.49 -20.49
CA ASP A 6 -11.82 -10.20 -19.67
C ASP A 6 -11.17 -11.10 -18.60
N ALA A 7 -9.86 -11.01 -18.39
CA ALA A 7 -9.18 -11.80 -17.37
C ALA A 7 -9.70 -11.42 -15.96
N SER A 8 -10.16 -12.41 -15.20
CA SER A 8 -10.66 -12.16 -13.84
C SER A 8 -9.51 -12.05 -12.81
N PHE A 9 -8.31 -12.53 -13.16
CA PHE A 9 -7.13 -12.42 -12.32
C PHE A 9 -5.82 -12.27 -13.13
N LEU A 10 -4.72 -11.99 -12.43
CA LEU A 10 -3.39 -11.99 -13.04
C LEU A 10 -2.96 -13.42 -13.39
N HIS A 11 -2.53 -13.67 -14.63
CA HIS A 11 -1.99 -14.98 -15.01
C HIS A 11 -0.52 -15.13 -14.62
N PRO A 12 -0.18 -15.85 -13.54
CA PRO A 12 1.22 -16.16 -13.24
C PRO A 12 1.82 -17.02 -14.34
N THR A 13 3.05 -16.67 -14.74
CA THR A 13 3.81 -17.43 -15.75
C THR A 13 4.82 -18.39 -15.12
N ALA A 14 5.10 -18.21 -13.83
CA ALA A 14 6.03 -19.02 -13.07
C ALA A 14 5.62 -19.13 -11.61
N VAL A 15 5.96 -20.25 -10.98
CA VAL A 15 5.77 -20.51 -9.54
C VAL A 15 7.12 -20.88 -8.94
N LEU A 16 7.48 -20.26 -7.82
CA LEU A 16 8.64 -20.64 -7.00
C LEU A 16 8.14 -21.06 -5.63
N PHE A 17 8.33 -22.33 -5.26
CA PHE A 17 8.05 -22.76 -3.90
C PHE A 17 9.18 -22.38 -2.95
N ASN A 18 8.80 -22.04 -1.72
CA ASN A 18 9.73 -21.72 -0.63
C ASN A 18 9.14 -22.21 0.69
N GLY A 19 10.01 -22.56 1.65
CA GLY A 19 9.64 -23.03 2.97
C GLY A 19 9.41 -24.55 3.02
N GLY A 20 9.58 -25.10 4.23
CA GLY A 20 9.60 -26.54 4.45
C GLY A 20 8.31 -27.30 4.09
N VAL A 21 7.15 -26.61 4.02
CA VAL A 21 5.86 -27.21 3.64
C VAL A 21 5.93 -27.85 2.25
N PHE A 22 6.58 -27.17 1.30
CA PHE A 22 6.69 -27.64 -0.08
C PHE A 22 7.82 -28.66 -0.30
N LYS A 23 8.44 -29.16 0.78
CA LYS A 23 9.24 -30.40 0.70
C LYS A 23 8.36 -31.62 0.44
N SER A 24 7.07 -31.54 0.76
CA SER A 24 6.10 -32.54 0.36
C SER A 24 5.76 -32.38 -1.12
N GLU A 25 6.19 -33.34 -1.94
CA GLU A 25 5.85 -33.39 -3.37
C GLU A 25 4.34 -33.35 -3.58
N LEU A 26 3.57 -34.09 -2.76
CA LEU A 26 2.11 -34.10 -2.82
C LEU A 26 1.50 -32.70 -2.70
N LEU A 27 2.00 -31.87 -1.77
CA LEU A 27 1.51 -30.50 -1.59
C LEU A 27 1.95 -29.60 -2.75
N ALA A 28 3.21 -29.69 -3.18
CA ALA A 28 3.73 -28.91 -4.30
C ALA A 28 2.96 -29.19 -5.59
N GLU A 29 2.75 -30.47 -5.92
CA GLU A 29 1.99 -30.90 -7.09
C GLU A 29 0.53 -30.46 -7.01
N ARG A 30 -0.11 -30.63 -5.85
CA ARG A 30 -1.51 -30.23 -5.67
C ARG A 30 -1.69 -28.73 -5.85
N THR A 31 -0.83 -27.92 -5.24
CA THR A 31 -0.86 -26.46 -5.38
C THR A 31 -0.65 -26.04 -6.83
N LEU A 32 0.36 -26.59 -7.51
CA LEU A 32 0.63 -26.28 -8.91
C LEU A 32 -0.53 -26.68 -9.83
N THR A 33 -1.15 -27.84 -9.56
CA THR A 33 -2.34 -28.32 -10.29
C THR A 33 -3.51 -27.35 -10.14
N ILE A 34 -3.77 -26.85 -8.93
CA ILE A 34 -4.84 -25.90 -8.68
C ILE A 34 -4.59 -24.58 -9.43
N ILE A 35 -3.40 -24.01 -9.33
CA ILE A 35 -3.03 -22.78 -10.03
C ILE A 35 -3.21 -22.95 -11.55
N ASN A 36 -2.70 -24.05 -12.11
CA ASN A 36 -2.82 -24.33 -13.53
C ASN A 36 -4.26 -24.61 -13.98
N SER A 37 -5.14 -25.10 -13.10
CA SER A 37 -6.56 -25.26 -13.40
C SER A 37 -7.27 -23.91 -13.57
N TRP A 38 -6.91 -22.90 -12.76
CA TRP A 38 -7.43 -21.54 -12.91
C TRP A 38 -6.92 -20.88 -14.19
N LEU A 39 -5.63 -21.05 -14.51
CA LEU A 39 -5.05 -20.55 -15.76
C LEU A 39 -5.74 -21.18 -16.98
N ALA A 40 -5.96 -22.50 -16.96
CA ALA A 40 -6.62 -23.20 -18.04
C ALA A 40 -8.07 -22.72 -18.24
N ALA A 41 -8.79 -22.40 -17.16
CA ALA A 41 -10.16 -21.87 -17.22
C ALA A 41 -10.24 -20.50 -17.93
N GLU A 42 -9.16 -19.69 -17.90
CA GLU A 42 -9.05 -18.43 -18.63
C GLU A 42 -8.25 -18.53 -19.94
N GLY A 43 -7.99 -19.76 -20.42
CA GLY A 43 -7.24 -19.98 -21.67
C GLY A 43 -5.76 -19.57 -21.61
N ALA A 44 -5.21 -19.41 -20.41
CA ALA A 44 -3.82 -19.04 -20.19
C ALA A 44 -2.88 -20.27 -20.22
N ALA A 45 -1.62 -20.03 -20.56
CA ALA A 45 -0.58 -21.06 -20.50
C ALA A 45 -0.30 -21.48 -19.05
N ALA A 46 0.02 -22.75 -18.83
CA ALA A 46 0.41 -23.26 -17.53
C ALA A 46 1.65 -22.54 -16.98
N ALA A 47 1.65 -22.25 -15.68
CA ALA A 47 2.78 -21.66 -14.99
C ALA A 47 3.94 -22.66 -14.91
N ARG A 48 5.16 -22.16 -15.17
CA ARG A 48 6.39 -22.94 -15.06
C ARG A 48 6.84 -23.03 -13.61
N LEU A 49 7.06 -24.25 -13.10
CA LEU A 49 7.73 -24.42 -11.82
C LEU A 49 9.20 -24.01 -11.94
N LEU A 50 9.65 -23.12 -11.05
CA LEU A 50 11.04 -22.72 -10.92
C LEU A 50 11.77 -23.69 -10.00
N GLU A 51 12.89 -24.22 -10.50
CA GLU A 51 13.75 -25.16 -9.79
C GLU A 51 14.95 -24.47 -9.14
N GLY A 52 15.70 -25.21 -8.31
CA GLY A 52 16.97 -24.75 -7.75
C GLY A 52 16.88 -23.97 -6.44
N ALA A 53 15.67 -23.79 -5.89
CA ALA A 53 15.50 -23.29 -4.54
C ALA A 53 15.76 -24.38 -3.50
N ASP A 54 16.69 -24.11 -2.60
CA ASP A 54 16.78 -24.83 -1.34
C ASP A 54 15.64 -24.34 -0.45
N LEU A 55 14.63 -25.18 -0.22
CA LEU A 55 13.40 -24.77 0.46
C LEU A 55 13.61 -24.34 1.91
N ASP A 56 14.68 -24.82 2.57
CA ASP A 56 15.03 -24.41 3.93
C ASP A 56 15.77 -23.08 3.96
N LEU A 57 16.61 -22.84 2.94
CA LEU A 57 17.52 -21.71 2.91
C LEU A 57 17.08 -20.57 2.00
N ALA A 58 16.07 -20.75 1.16
CA ALA A 58 15.69 -19.78 0.13
C ALA A 58 15.35 -18.40 0.71
N VAL A 59 14.63 -18.35 1.85
CA VAL A 59 14.36 -17.07 2.56
C VAL A 59 15.66 -16.44 3.07
N ALA A 60 16.49 -17.18 3.79
CA ALA A 60 17.73 -16.68 4.38
C ALA A 60 18.74 -16.21 3.32
N ARG A 61 18.86 -16.94 2.22
CA ARG A 61 19.68 -16.56 1.06
C ARG A 61 19.17 -15.29 0.41
N GLY A 62 17.85 -15.16 0.25
CA GLY A 62 17.23 -13.93 -0.24
C GLY A 62 17.55 -12.73 0.65
N ALA A 63 17.42 -12.87 1.97
CA ALA A 63 17.75 -11.82 2.94
C ALA A 63 19.24 -11.43 2.92
N ALA A 64 20.14 -12.41 2.86
CA ALA A 64 21.58 -12.15 2.74
C ALA A 64 21.94 -11.45 1.42
N TYR A 65 21.33 -11.88 0.31
CA TYR A 65 21.49 -11.24 -0.99
C TYR A 65 20.96 -9.81 -0.99
N TYR A 66 19.81 -9.58 -0.36
CA TYR A 66 19.26 -8.23 -0.19
C TYR A 66 20.25 -7.31 0.55
N GLY A 67 20.85 -7.78 1.65
CA GLY A 67 21.90 -7.03 2.36
C GLY A 67 23.15 -6.76 1.51
N TYR A 68 23.53 -7.69 0.61
CA TYR A 68 24.60 -7.48 -0.36
C TYR A 68 24.24 -6.40 -1.39
N VAL A 69 23.02 -6.44 -1.93
CA VAL A 69 22.47 -5.43 -2.86
C VAL A 69 22.41 -4.04 -2.23
N ARG A 70 22.05 -3.93 -0.95
CA ARG A 70 22.04 -2.64 -0.23
C ARG A 70 23.41 -1.96 -0.16
N ARG A 71 24.50 -2.73 -0.30
CA ARG A 71 25.87 -2.19 -0.39
C ARG A 71 26.26 -1.78 -1.81
N GLY A 72 25.31 -1.71 -2.73
CA GLY A 72 25.52 -1.33 -4.13
C GLY A 72 26.04 -2.46 -5.01
N GLN A 73 25.98 -3.71 -4.55
CA GLN A 73 26.54 -4.85 -5.28
C GLN A 73 25.45 -5.84 -5.72
N GLY A 74 25.40 -6.19 -7.01
CA GLY A 74 24.41 -7.11 -7.55
C GLY A 74 23.15 -6.42 -8.11
N VAL A 75 22.10 -7.20 -8.34
CA VAL A 75 20.87 -6.73 -9.01
C VAL A 75 19.79 -6.46 -7.97
N ARG A 76 19.29 -5.21 -7.93
CA ARG A 76 18.18 -4.85 -7.07
C ARG A 76 16.85 -5.22 -7.72
N ILE A 77 16.15 -6.17 -7.09
CA ILE A 77 14.74 -6.43 -7.36
C ILE A 77 13.95 -5.38 -6.57
N ARG A 78 13.02 -4.70 -7.23
CA ARG A 78 12.14 -3.72 -6.60
C ARG A 78 10.77 -4.36 -6.41
N GLY A 79 10.30 -4.39 -5.16
CA GLY A 79 8.90 -4.66 -4.83
C GLY A 79 8.14 -3.35 -4.81
N GLY A 80 6.93 -3.35 -5.36
CA GLY A 80 5.98 -2.25 -5.20
C GLY A 80 4.84 -2.65 -4.27
N THR A 81 4.09 -1.68 -3.78
CA THR A 81 2.86 -1.94 -3.00
C THR A 81 1.89 -2.86 -3.74
N ALA A 82 1.30 -3.81 -3.03
CA ALA A 82 0.30 -4.73 -3.60
C ALA A 82 -1.13 -4.14 -3.64
N ARG A 83 -1.31 -2.93 -3.11
CA ARG A 83 -2.58 -2.20 -3.04
C ARG A 83 -2.32 -0.72 -3.31
N ALA A 84 -3.34 -0.02 -3.78
CA ALA A 84 -3.38 1.43 -3.71
C ALA A 84 -3.91 1.84 -2.33
N TYR A 85 -3.35 2.90 -1.74
CA TYR A 85 -3.73 3.41 -0.42
C TYR A 85 -4.25 4.83 -0.52
N TYR A 86 -5.29 5.11 0.25
CA TYR A 86 -6.01 6.38 0.25
C TYR A 86 -6.21 6.89 1.67
N VAL A 87 -6.36 8.20 1.81
CA VAL A 87 -6.82 8.84 3.04
C VAL A 87 -8.15 9.53 2.82
N ALA A 88 -9.03 9.42 3.80
CA ALA A 88 -10.26 10.22 3.88
C ALA A 88 -9.92 11.71 3.98
N VAL A 89 -10.57 12.51 3.14
CA VAL A 89 -10.59 13.97 3.26
C VAL A 89 -12.04 14.43 3.33
N GLU A 90 -12.34 15.32 4.27
CA GLU A 90 -13.69 15.87 4.39
C GLU A 90 -14.00 16.77 3.20
N SER A 91 -15.17 16.58 2.59
CA SER A 91 -15.64 17.45 1.51
C SER A 91 -15.98 18.85 2.04
N VAL A 92 -15.76 19.88 1.21
CA VAL A 92 -16.08 21.28 1.53
C VAL A 92 -17.59 21.59 1.52
N MET A 93 -18.44 20.57 1.47
CA MET A 93 -19.90 20.74 1.41
C MET A 93 -20.48 21.19 2.75
N PRO A 94 -21.50 22.07 2.77
CA PRO A 94 -22.15 22.51 3.99
C PRO A 94 -22.68 21.31 4.79
N ALA A 95 -22.31 21.23 6.07
CA ALA A 95 -22.82 20.19 6.96
C ALA A 95 -24.35 20.28 7.04
N VAL A 96 -25.04 19.22 6.61
CA VAL A 96 -26.49 19.08 6.79
C VAL A 96 -26.75 18.41 8.13
N PRO A 97 -27.53 19.01 9.05
CA PRO A 97 -27.82 18.41 10.35
C PRO A 97 -28.38 16.99 10.23
N GLY A 98 -27.74 16.02 10.89
CA GLY A 98 -28.15 14.61 10.90
C GLY A 98 -27.56 13.75 9.78
N MET A 99 -26.76 14.31 8.87
CA MET A 99 -26.04 13.56 7.83
C MET A 99 -24.53 13.67 8.07
N GLN A 100 -23.81 12.55 7.99
CA GLN A 100 -22.35 12.61 7.97
C GLN A 100 -21.89 13.28 6.66
N PRO A 101 -20.94 14.23 6.71
CA PRO A 101 -20.37 14.81 5.51
C PRO A 101 -19.82 13.72 4.60
N PRO A 102 -20.02 13.81 3.28
CA PRO A 102 -19.40 12.87 2.36
C PRO A 102 -17.89 13.01 2.46
N VAL A 103 -17.23 11.85 2.55
CA VAL A 103 -15.77 11.74 2.56
C VAL A 103 -15.31 11.48 1.15
N GLN A 104 -14.27 12.20 0.72
CA GLN A 104 -13.55 11.89 -0.51
C GLN A 104 -12.30 11.06 -0.16
N ALA A 105 -11.87 10.18 -1.06
CA ALA A 105 -10.66 9.37 -0.85
C ALA A 105 -9.52 9.87 -1.73
N LEU A 106 -8.45 10.36 -1.12
CA LEU A 106 -7.26 10.85 -1.83
C LEU A 106 -6.19 9.76 -1.90
N CYS A 107 -5.77 9.39 -3.11
CA CYS A 107 -4.72 8.40 -3.31
C CYS A 107 -3.36 8.93 -2.84
N LEU A 108 -2.79 8.25 -1.84
CA LEU A 108 -1.49 8.54 -1.24
C LEU A 108 -0.36 7.73 -1.87
N ALA A 109 -0.61 6.44 -2.08
CA ALA A 109 0.36 5.52 -2.65
C ALA A 109 -0.35 4.62 -3.68
N PRO A 110 -0.03 4.75 -4.98
CA PRO A 110 -0.65 3.94 -6.01
C PRO A 110 -0.17 2.49 -5.92
N PHE A 111 -0.88 1.59 -6.59
CA PHE A 111 -0.44 0.21 -6.75
C PHE A 111 0.93 0.15 -7.44
N GLY A 112 1.83 -0.67 -6.91
CA GLY A 112 3.18 -0.83 -7.46
C GLY A 112 4.14 0.31 -7.12
N MET A 113 3.77 1.23 -6.22
CA MET A 113 4.68 2.26 -5.71
C MET A 113 5.91 1.60 -5.09
N GLU A 114 7.10 1.90 -5.61
CA GLU A 114 8.35 1.21 -5.23
C GLU A 114 8.77 1.57 -3.79
N GLU A 115 9.31 0.60 -3.08
CA GLU A 115 9.89 0.82 -1.74
C GLU A 115 10.95 1.94 -1.75
N GLY A 116 10.83 2.85 -0.78
CA GLY A 116 11.73 4.00 -0.66
C GLY A 116 11.50 5.10 -1.70
N SER A 117 10.47 4.97 -2.54
CA SER A 117 9.98 6.10 -3.33
C SER A 117 9.19 7.06 -2.45
N GLU A 118 9.31 8.34 -2.79
CA GLU A 118 8.58 9.44 -2.16
C GLU A 118 7.63 10.02 -3.19
N ALA A 119 6.41 10.29 -2.77
CA ALA A 119 5.41 10.93 -3.61
C ALA A 119 4.94 12.21 -2.94
N ALA A 120 5.33 13.34 -3.54
CA ALA A 120 4.71 14.61 -3.19
C ALA A 120 3.27 14.59 -3.73
N LEU A 121 2.30 14.71 -2.82
CA LEU A 121 0.91 14.93 -3.23
C LEU A 121 0.84 16.27 -3.97
N PRO A 122 0.07 16.36 -5.08
CA PRO A 122 -0.24 17.65 -5.68
C PRO A 122 -0.85 18.58 -4.61
N ALA A 123 -0.73 19.90 -4.83
CA ALA A 123 -0.90 21.03 -3.89
C ALA A 123 -2.19 21.10 -3.02
N MET A 124 -2.55 20.02 -2.34
CA MET A 124 -3.58 19.96 -1.32
C MET A 124 -2.95 20.31 0.02
N GLU A 125 -3.43 21.42 0.59
CA GLU A 125 -3.07 21.87 1.92
C GLU A 125 -4.15 21.41 2.90
N PHE A 126 -3.70 20.87 4.03
CA PHE A 126 -4.54 20.42 5.12
C PHE A 126 -4.35 21.35 6.32
N GLY A 127 -5.41 21.59 7.09
CA GLY A 127 -5.33 22.30 8.36
C GLY A 127 -5.27 21.31 9.51
N LEU A 128 -4.19 21.33 10.30
CA LEU A 128 -4.10 20.57 11.55
C LEU A 128 -4.22 21.52 12.74
N VAL A 129 -5.06 21.17 13.72
CA VAL A 129 -5.24 21.98 14.93
C VAL A 129 -4.23 21.54 16.00
N VAL A 130 -3.44 22.49 16.50
CA VAL A 130 -2.44 22.23 17.55
C VAL A 130 -3.11 21.78 18.84
N GLY A 131 -2.63 20.67 19.40
CA GLY A 131 -3.14 20.09 20.65
C GLY A 131 -4.39 19.23 20.48
N GLU A 132 -4.98 19.17 19.29
CA GLU A 132 -6.10 18.27 19.01
C GLU A 132 -5.61 16.94 18.43
N GLN A 133 -6.32 15.87 18.78
CA GLN A 133 -6.08 14.56 18.20
C GLN A 133 -6.72 14.49 16.82
N VAL A 134 -5.90 14.29 15.80
CA VAL A 134 -6.31 14.13 14.42
C VAL A 134 -6.49 12.65 14.13
N ARG A 135 -7.65 12.29 13.59
CA ARG A 135 -7.97 10.94 13.13
C ARG A 135 -7.92 10.90 11.61
N PHE A 136 -7.09 10.01 11.08
CA PHE A 136 -7.04 9.72 9.65
C PHE A 136 -7.70 8.37 9.40
N ARG A 137 -8.78 8.36 8.62
CA ARG A 137 -9.36 7.13 8.09
C ARG A 137 -8.62 6.77 6.82
N PHE A 138 -8.13 5.53 6.76
CA PHE A 138 -7.36 5.02 5.63
C PHE A 138 -8.16 4.00 4.85
N PHE A 139 -7.91 3.92 3.55
CA PHE A 139 -8.49 2.90 2.71
C PHE A 139 -7.41 2.20 1.88
N GLY A 140 -7.63 0.92 1.58
CA GLY A 140 -6.81 0.13 0.68
C GLY A 140 -7.63 -0.46 -0.45
N SER A 141 -7.11 -0.45 -1.67
CA SER A 141 -7.72 -1.11 -2.84
C SER A 141 -6.78 -2.10 -3.51
N SER A 142 -7.27 -3.30 -3.81
CA SER A 142 -6.57 -4.30 -4.62
C SER A 142 -6.97 -4.28 -6.10
N VAL A 143 -8.07 -3.58 -6.42
CA VAL A 143 -8.70 -3.54 -7.75
C VAL A 143 -8.41 -2.22 -8.49
N ARG A 144 -8.24 -1.11 -7.78
CA ARG A 144 -7.95 0.21 -8.36
C ARG A 144 -6.46 0.41 -8.65
N ARG A 145 -5.92 -0.33 -9.61
CA ARG A 145 -4.47 -0.39 -9.89
C ARG A 145 -3.94 0.75 -10.76
N GLN A 146 -4.82 1.49 -11.41
CA GLN A 146 -4.50 2.55 -12.35
C GLN A 146 -4.42 3.94 -11.71
N ASP A 147 -5.01 4.11 -10.52
CA ASP A 147 -5.03 5.39 -9.82
C ASP A 147 -3.60 5.87 -9.53
N GLN A 148 -3.40 7.19 -9.58
CA GLN A 148 -2.10 7.82 -9.37
C GLN A 148 -2.12 8.62 -8.07
N VAL A 149 -0.93 8.98 -7.59
CA VAL A 149 -0.80 9.90 -6.44
C VAL A 149 -1.62 11.16 -6.71
N GLY A 150 -2.48 11.53 -5.76
CA GLY A 150 -3.34 12.70 -5.87
C GLY A 150 -4.66 12.48 -6.60
N THR A 151 -4.94 11.27 -7.12
CA THR A 151 -6.29 10.92 -7.59
C THR A 151 -7.27 11.06 -6.43
N LEU A 152 -8.28 11.91 -6.60
CA LEU A 152 -9.36 12.14 -5.64
C LEU A 152 -10.61 11.40 -6.10
N LEU A 153 -11.10 10.49 -5.27
CA LEU A 153 -12.34 9.75 -5.51
C LEU A 153 -13.45 10.42 -4.71
N GLU A 154 -14.49 10.89 -5.41
CA GLU A 154 -15.69 11.45 -4.78
C GLU A 154 -16.70 10.35 -4.45
N GLU A 155 -16.73 9.30 -5.26
CA GLU A 155 -17.61 8.14 -5.16
C GLU A 155 -16.83 6.89 -5.58
N TRP A 156 -17.17 5.75 -4.97
CA TRP A 156 -16.60 4.43 -5.29
C TRP A 156 -17.61 3.34 -4.92
N GLU A 157 -17.52 2.19 -5.57
CA GLU A 157 -18.36 1.04 -5.22
C GLU A 157 -17.90 0.40 -3.89
N PRO A 158 -18.81 -0.21 -3.10
CA PRO A 158 -18.50 -0.72 -1.76
C PRO A 158 -17.34 -1.73 -1.69
N ASP A 159 -17.05 -2.44 -2.78
CA ASP A 159 -15.99 -3.43 -2.91
C ASP A 159 -14.67 -2.86 -3.47
N GLU A 160 -14.65 -1.61 -3.90
CA GLU A 160 -13.44 -0.98 -4.46
C GLU A 160 -12.46 -0.51 -3.38
N LEU A 161 -12.97 0.01 -2.25
CA LEU A 161 -12.17 0.51 -1.13
C LEU A 161 -12.51 -0.23 0.16
N GLN A 162 -11.50 -0.85 0.76
CA GLN A 162 -11.61 -1.41 2.11
C GLN A 162 -11.08 -0.40 3.11
N GLU A 163 -11.89 -0.05 4.12
CA GLU A 163 -11.42 0.75 5.25
C GLU A 163 -10.41 -0.04 6.08
N LEU A 164 -9.31 0.63 6.43
CA LEU A 164 -8.21 0.10 7.23
C LEU A 164 -8.27 0.71 8.63
N ASP A 165 -7.50 0.16 9.57
CA ASP A 165 -7.42 0.69 10.93
C ASP A 165 -7.10 2.20 10.94
N GLU A 166 -7.88 2.95 11.72
CA GLU A 166 -7.67 4.38 11.90
C GLU A 166 -6.37 4.67 12.65
N ILE A 167 -5.66 5.72 12.24
CA ILE A 167 -4.51 6.24 12.99
C ILE A 167 -4.84 7.58 13.60
N GLN A 168 -4.40 7.73 14.84
CA GLN A 168 -4.55 8.94 15.62
C GLN A 168 -3.18 9.54 15.89
N THR A 169 -3.02 10.82 15.60
CA THR A 169 -1.83 11.59 15.99
C THR A 169 -2.27 12.89 16.65
N THR A 170 -1.44 13.45 17.51
CA THR A 170 -1.69 14.78 18.10
C THR A 170 -0.55 15.70 17.70
N LEU A 171 -0.89 16.87 17.16
CA LEU A 171 0.08 17.90 16.83
C LEU A 171 0.56 18.58 18.12
N PRO A 172 1.83 18.40 18.55
CA PRO A 172 2.32 19.04 19.78
C PRO A 172 2.36 20.56 19.63
N ALA A 173 2.22 21.25 20.76
CA ALA A 173 2.20 22.71 20.83
C ALA A 173 3.58 23.37 20.76
N ASP A 174 4.61 22.70 20.22
CA ASP A 174 6.03 23.11 20.23
C ASP A 174 6.28 24.56 19.76
N GLY A 175 6.14 25.54 20.67
CA GLY A 175 6.19 26.96 20.38
C GLY A 175 4.95 27.55 19.68
N ARG A 176 3.87 26.78 19.51
CA ARG A 176 2.59 27.18 18.90
C ARG A 176 1.48 27.24 19.94
N ALA A 177 0.46 28.05 19.69
CA ALA A 177 -0.69 28.12 20.58
C ALA A 177 -1.60 26.89 20.39
N VAL A 178 -2.09 26.29 21.48
CA VAL A 178 -3.15 25.27 21.38
C VAL A 178 -4.38 25.89 20.71
N GLY A 179 -4.97 25.18 19.74
CA GLY A 179 -6.06 25.68 18.91
C GLY A 179 -5.61 26.45 17.66
N GLU A 180 -4.31 26.69 17.48
CA GLU A 180 -3.77 27.24 16.22
C GLU A 180 -3.96 26.24 15.08
N VAL A 181 -4.41 26.73 13.92
CA VAL A 181 -4.51 25.91 12.70
C VAL A 181 -3.21 26.03 11.90
N VAL A 182 -2.50 24.93 11.75
CA VAL A 182 -1.27 24.83 10.95
C VAL A 182 -1.59 24.28 9.57
N ARG A 183 -1.19 25.01 8.53
CA ARG A 183 -1.26 24.52 7.16
C ARG A 183 -0.12 23.55 6.90
N VAL A 184 -0.46 22.34 6.49
CA VAL A 184 0.48 21.28 6.18
C VAL A 184 0.23 20.69 4.80
N ARG A 185 1.29 20.14 4.22
CA ARG A 185 1.21 19.22 3.08
C ARG A 185 1.44 17.82 3.61
N LEU A 186 0.68 16.88 3.09
CA LEU A 186 0.89 15.47 3.40
C LEU A 186 1.98 14.92 2.47
N HIS A 187 2.79 14.02 3.02
CA HIS A 187 3.86 13.34 2.30
C HIS A 187 3.79 11.86 2.59
N ALA A 188 3.62 11.04 1.56
CA ALA A 188 3.49 9.60 1.71
C ALA A 188 4.78 8.89 1.27
N ARG A 189 5.20 7.90 2.04
CA ARG A 189 6.36 7.07 1.77
C ARG A 189 6.04 5.61 2.05
N VAL A 190 6.48 4.72 1.17
CA VAL A 190 6.44 3.27 1.40
C VAL A 190 7.80 2.83 1.92
N THR A 191 7.85 2.23 3.10
CA THR A 191 9.10 1.73 3.69
C THR A 191 9.50 0.38 3.10
N GLU A 192 10.74 -0.05 3.35
CA GLU A 192 11.24 -1.38 2.98
C GLU A 192 10.52 -2.51 3.75
N ALA A 193 9.90 -2.21 4.89
CA ALA A 193 9.04 -3.16 5.60
C ALA A 193 7.66 -3.31 4.93
N GLY A 194 7.35 -2.48 3.93
CA GLY A 194 6.06 -2.38 3.27
C GLY A 194 5.16 -1.31 3.88
N THR A 195 5.40 -0.89 5.13
CA THR A 195 4.64 0.13 5.88
C THR A 195 4.44 1.42 5.08
N LEU A 196 3.23 1.98 5.12
CA LEU A 196 2.94 3.31 4.57
C LEU A 196 3.16 4.32 5.69
N GLU A 197 4.11 5.22 5.50
CA GLU A 197 4.33 6.36 6.37
C GLU A 197 3.70 7.59 5.76
N LEU A 198 2.94 8.33 6.55
CA LEU A 198 2.38 9.62 6.20
C LEU A 198 3.01 10.68 7.11
N GLU A 199 3.62 11.69 6.51
CA GLU A 199 4.16 12.83 7.24
C GLU A 199 3.32 14.08 6.94
N ALA A 200 2.97 14.83 7.97
CA ALA A 200 2.49 16.20 7.82
C ALA A 200 3.69 17.15 7.88
N LEU A 201 3.90 17.91 6.80
CA LEU A 201 4.96 18.88 6.65
C LEU A 201 4.37 20.29 6.64
N PRO A 202 4.77 21.21 7.53
CA PRO A 202 4.27 22.59 7.49
C PRO A 202 4.68 23.26 6.17
N HIS A 203 3.88 24.22 5.72
CA HIS A 203 4.26 25.04 4.57
C HIS A 203 5.55 25.84 4.88
N ASP A 204 5.65 26.35 6.10
CA ASP A 204 6.76 27.16 6.59
C ASP A 204 7.43 26.48 7.80
N GLY A 205 8.59 25.85 7.58
CA GLY A 205 9.44 25.33 8.65
C GLY A 205 9.98 23.91 8.44
N PRO A 206 10.97 23.49 9.25
CA PRO A 206 11.59 22.18 9.13
C PRO A 206 10.87 21.06 9.91
N GLN A 207 9.82 21.39 10.67
CA GLN A 207 9.13 20.42 11.52
C GLN A 207 8.50 19.31 10.68
N ARG A 208 8.46 18.08 11.22
CA ARG A 208 7.80 16.94 10.57
C ARG A 208 6.99 16.20 11.62
N TRP A 209 5.72 15.96 11.34
CA TRP A 209 4.85 15.19 12.23
C TRP A 209 4.53 13.86 11.57
N LYS A 210 5.08 12.79 12.16
CA LYS A 210 4.92 11.43 11.64
C LYS A 210 3.57 10.84 12.02
N VAL A 211 2.92 10.22 11.05
CA VAL A 211 1.71 9.41 11.16
C VAL A 211 2.03 8.08 10.49
N GLU A 212 2.18 6.99 11.25
CA GLU A 212 2.72 5.72 10.73
C GLU A 212 1.64 4.63 10.64
N PHE A 213 1.58 3.92 9.50
CA PHE A 213 0.64 2.82 9.21
C PHE A 213 1.32 1.52 8.78
N ASP A 214 1.10 0.42 9.51
CA ASP A 214 1.52 -0.92 9.06
C ASP A 214 0.53 -1.51 8.04
N VAL A 215 0.93 -1.51 6.77
CA VAL A 215 0.12 -2.04 5.66
C VAL A 215 -0.08 -3.54 5.67
N ARG A 216 0.71 -4.30 6.43
CA ARG A 216 0.64 -5.77 6.42
C ARG A 216 -0.52 -6.31 7.26
N ALA A 217 -1.09 -5.49 8.15
CA ALA A 217 -2.22 -5.89 9.00
C ALA A 217 -3.55 -6.01 8.24
N GLY A 218 -3.73 -5.34 7.10
CA GLY A 218 -4.98 -5.34 6.32
C GLY A 218 -5.22 -6.57 5.43
N ALA A 219 -4.49 -7.68 5.65
CA ALA A 219 -4.65 -8.95 4.93
C ALA A 219 -5.29 -10.06 5.80
N GLY A 220 -5.87 -9.70 6.95
CA GLY A 220 -6.63 -10.59 7.81
C GLY A 220 -8.13 -10.32 7.71
N ASP A 221 -8.77 -10.94 6.72
CA ASP A 221 -9.96 -11.82 6.86
C ASP A 221 -10.37 -12.37 5.49
#